data_AF-A0A9X3KKQ9-F1
#
_entry.id   AF-A0A9X3KKQ9-F1
#
_cell.length_a   1.000
_cell.length_b   1.000
_cell.length_c   1.000
_cell.angle_alpha   90.00
_cell.angle_beta   90.00
_cell.angle_gamma   90.00
#
_symmetry.space_group_name_H-M   'P 1'
#
loop_
_entity.id
_entity.type
_entity.pdbx_description
1 polymer ?
#
loop_
_entity_poly.entity_id
_entity_poly.type
_entity_poly.pdbx_seq_one_letter_code
_entity_poly.pdbx_strand_id
1 'polypeptide(L)'
;MSDNTNSYGHVVGRKATIIGTVILIALILIVLRVVQLDTLQEICGEGSSDILLKRLTDCAGLSTLGDFLAGVFAPLAFIGLAATYFLQREQLRLAIEDSNKNQEARLKEAALNYASIQTNHKIALYDKRKVVFDRLVAASEGYTASVTDDMLVNLRLALHDAQFVYPDEVHQWILSMLDTSFRLGLQTRFIAENEPKRTRQMWSPQDETALDEAYAKEIDCKRVLYENLRETPLYHRFKPYLKLPDSIEADGSTGKRFR
;
A
#
# COMPACT_ATOMS: atom_id res chain seq x y z
N MET A 1 9.03 21.09 -16.31
CA MET A 1 8.19 22.29 -16.47
C MET A 1 7.32 22.38 -15.23
N SER A 2 7.68 23.28 -14.31
CA SER A 2 6.99 23.50 -13.03
C SER A 2 6.37 24.88 -13.12
N ASP A 3 5.07 24.93 -13.36
CA ASP A 3 4.35 26.20 -13.50
C ASP A 3 4.01 26.78 -12.12
N ASN A 4 4.53 27.98 -11.91
CA ASN A 4 4.30 28.87 -10.79
C ASN A 4 2.83 29.32 -10.74
N THR A 5 2.03 28.71 -9.86
CA THR A 5 0.64 29.14 -9.57
C THR A 5 0.51 29.92 -8.25
N ASN A 6 1.52 30.71 -7.86
CA ASN A 6 1.53 31.46 -6.59
C ASN A 6 1.30 32.98 -6.71
N SER A 7 0.66 33.48 -7.78
CA SER A 7 0.53 34.93 -8.00
C SER A 7 -0.87 35.53 -7.73
N TYR A 8 -1.92 34.72 -7.53
CA TYR A 8 -3.29 35.25 -7.37
C TYR A 8 -3.71 35.56 -5.93
N GLY A 9 -3.01 35.04 -4.92
CA GLY A 9 -3.37 35.26 -3.50
C GLY A 9 -3.09 36.68 -2.98
N HIS A 10 -2.16 37.41 -3.60
CA HIS A 10 -1.66 38.67 -3.04
C HIS A 10 -2.53 39.90 -3.38
N VAL A 11 -3.32 39.83 -4.45
CA VAL A 11 -4.11 40.99 -4.93
C VAL A 11 -5.45 41.12 -4.21
N VAL A 12 -6.07 40.00 -3.84
CA VAL A 12 -7.37 39.99 -3.13
C VAL A 12 -7.20 40.45 -1.67
N GLY A 13 -6.08 40.08 -1.02
CA GLY A 13 -5.78 40.50 0.35
C GLY A 13 -5.63 42.02 0.53
N ARG A 14 -5.07 42.74 -0.45
CA ARG A 14 -4.89 44.20 -0.38
C ARG A 14 -6.20 44.98 -0.49
N LYS A 15 -7.15 44.53 -1.30
CA LYS A 15 -8.45 45.24 -1.44
C LYS A 15 -9.33 45.04 -0.21
N ALA A 16 -9.34 43.83 0.35
CA ALA A 16 -10.06 43.54 1.59
C ALA A 16 -9.51 44.31 2.79
N THR A 17 -8.18 44.49 2.89
CA THR A 17 -7.56 45.29 3.97
C THR A 17 -7.89 46.77 3.85
N ILE A 18 -7.92 47.34 2.64
CA ILE A 18 -8.29 48.76 2.45
C ILE A 18 -9.75 49.01 2.81
N ILE A 19 -10.67 48.12 2.44
CA ILE A 19 -12.09 48.26 2.80
C ILE A 19 -12.27 48.12 4.31
N GLY A 20 -11.57 47.16 4.94
CA GLY A 20 -11.59 46.98 6.39
C GLY A 20 -11.07 48.19 7.16
N THR A 21 -9.97 48.81 6.71
CA THR A 21 -9.43 50.02 7.37
C THR A 21 -10.34 51.22 7.20
N VAL A 22 -10.98 51.40 6.04
CA VAL A 22 -11.93 52.50 5.83
C VAL A 22 -13.16 52.35 6.73
N ILE A 23 -13.71 51.14 6.87
CA ILE A 23 -14.85 50.88 7.76
C ILE A 23 -14.47 51.09 9.23
N LEU A 24 -13.27 50.65 9.64
CA LEU A 24 -12.76 50.88 10.99
C LEU A 24 -12.59 52.37 11.28
N ILE A 25 -12.00 53.13 10.35
CA ILE A 25 -11.82 54.58 10.48
C ILE A 25 -13.19 55.28 10.55
N ALA A 26 -14.15 54.89 9.72
CA ALA A 26 -15.50 55.44 9.75
C ALA A 26 -16.21 55.16 11.08
N LEU A 27 -16.10 53.94 11.61
CA LEU A 27 -16.64 53.59 12.93
C LEU A 27 -15.96 54.40 14.05
N ILE A 28 -14.64 54.54 14.02
CA ILE A 28 -13.90 55.38 14.97
C ILE A 28 -14.39 56.82 14.88
N LEU A 29 -14.56 57.40 13.68
CA LEU A 29 -15.05 58.76 13.50
C LEU A 29 -16.50 58.93 13.96
N ILE A 30 -17.37 57.93 13.77
CA ILE A 30 -18.75 57.94 14.27
C ILE A 30 -18.75 57.92 15.79
N VAL A 31 -17.96 57.04 16.42
CA VAL A 31 -17.82 57.01 17.89
C VAL A 31 -17.26 58.32 18.41
N LEU A 32 -16.23 58.88 17.76
CA LEU A 32 -15.65 60.17 18.14
C LEU A 32 -16.68 61.30 18.03
N ARG A 33 -17.51 61.29 16.98
CA ARG A 33 -18.58 62.27 16.78
C ARG A 33 -19.71 62.12 17.80
N VAL A 34 -20.12 60.89 18.13
CA VAL A 34 -21.13 60.63 19.16
C VAL A 34 -20.62 61.05 20.54
N VAL A 35 -19.36 60.72 20.88
CA VAL A 35 -18.70 61.20 22.10
C VAL A 35 -18.63 62.73 22.12
N GLN A 36 -18.24 63.37 21.01
CA GLN A 36 -18.20 64.83 20.92
C GLN A 36 -19.59 65.48 21.04
N LEU A 37 -20.63 64.86 20.47
CA LEU A 37 -22.02 65.35 20.54
C LEU A 37 -22.61 65.21 21.95
N ASP A 38 -22.38 64.09 22.65
CA ASP A 38 -22.81 63.93 24.05
C ASP A 38 -22.02 64.83 25.00
N THR A 39 -20.70 65.01 24.79
CA THR A 39 -19.91 65.96 25.60
C THR A 39 -20.27 67.42 25.38
N LEU A 40 -20.99 67.76 24.30
CA LEU A 40 -21.42 69.13 24.01
C LEU A 40 -22.80 69.47 24.57
N GLN A 41 -23.63 68.48 24.89
CA GLN A 41 -25.06 68.73 25.17
C GLN A 41 -25.44 68.64 26.66
N GLU A 42 -24.55 68.20 27.55
CA GLU A 42 -24.76 68.32 28.99
C GLU A 42 -23.52 68.86 29.75
N ILE A 43 -23.44 70.19 29.79
CA ILE A 43 -23.08 71.01 30.96
C ILE A 43 -21.60 71.46 31.16
N CYS A 44 -21.46 72.79 31.14
CA CYS A 44 -20.52 73.64 31.89
C CYS A 44 -19.05 73.75 31.45
N GLY A 45 -18.72 74.97 31.01
CA GLY A 45 -17.61 75.75 31.59
C GLY A 45 -16.19 75.35 31.17
N GLU A 46 -15.55 76.28 30.46
CA GLU A 46 -14.10 76.31 30.20
C GLU A 46 -13.24 75.81 31.37
N GLY A 47 -12.42 74.78 31.12
CA GLY A 47 -11.27 74.50 31.97
C GLY A 47 -10.77 73.06 31.99
N SER A 48 -9.71 72.80 31.22
CA SER A 48 -8.65 71.80 31.45
C SER A 48 -8.99 70.30 31.37
N SER A 49 -8.28 69.62 30.47
CA SER A 49 -8.45 68.23 30.00
C SER A 49 -8.05 67.12 30.98
N ASP A 50 -7.43 67.42 32.12
CA ASP A 50 -6.93 66.38 33.05
C ASP A 50 -7.94 65.93 34.12
N ILE A 51 -9.15 66.51 34.14
CA ILE A 51 -10.17 66.31 35.19
C ILE A 51 -11.38 65.49 34.71
N LEU A 52 -11.47 65.17 33.42
CA LEU A 52 -12.64 64.51 32.82
C LEU A 52 -12.85 63.09 33.33
N LEU A 53 -11.78 62.29 33.41
CA LEU A 53 -11.87 60.90 33.85
C LEU A 53 -12.29 60.77 35.32
N LYS A 54 -11.84 61.71 36.17
CA LYS A 54 -12.14 61.73 37.61
C LYS A 54 -13.55 62.23 37.89
N ARG A 55 -14.07 63.19 37.11
CA ARG A 55 -15.46 63.66 37.25
C ARG A 55 -16.50 62.74 36.62
N LEU A 56 -16.15 62.00 35.57
CA LEU A 56 -17.04 60.98 35.00
C LEU A 56 -17.28 59.81 35.97
N THR A 57 -16.28 59.41 36.75
CA THR A 57 -16.45 58.38 37.78
C THR A 57 -17.24 58.84 39.01
N ASP A 58 -17.21 60.14 39.34
CA ASP A 58 -17.81 60.67 40.58
C ASP A 58 -19.24 61.22 40.40
N CYS A 59 -19.64 61.69 39.19
CA CYS A 59 -20.97 62.26 38.95
C CYS A 59 -21.97 61.32 38.25
N ALA A 60 -21.47 60.37 37.45
CA ALA A 60 -22.30 59.43 36.69
C ALA A 60 -21.90 58.03 37.15
N GLY A 61 -22.49 57.58 38.28
CA GLY A 61 -22.08 56.36 38.98
C GLY A 61 -21.80 55.19 38.03
N LEU A 62 -20.75 54.40 38.33
CA LEU A 62 -20.15 53.33 37.51
C LEU A 62 -21.09 52.58 36.53
N SER A 63 -22.35 52.40 36.89
CA SER A 63 -23.42 51.86 36.04
C SER A 63 -23.62 52.64 34.73
N THR A 64 -23.71 53.98 34.75
CA THR A 64 -23.99 54.78 33.53
C THR A 64 -22.79 54.85 32.58
N LEU A 65 -21.56 54.85 33.12
CA LEU A 65 -20.36 54.72 32.32
C LEU A 65 -20.29 53.33 31.66
N GLY A 66 -20.68 52.29 32.41
CA GLY A 66 -20.82 50.93 31.91
C GLY A 66 -21.88 50.81 30.80
N ASP A 67 -23.04 51.45 30.96
CA ASP A 67 -24.13 51.43 29.97
C ASP A 67 -23.75 52.18 28.68
N PHE A 68 -22.99 53.28 28.79
CA PHE A 68 -22.46 54.00 27.62
C PHE A 68 -21.40 53.19 26.88
N LEU A 69 -20.44 52.62 27.60
CA LEU A 69 -19.45 51.71 27.03
C LEU A 69 -20.14 50.49 26.39
N ALA A 70 -21.11 49.87 27.06
CA ALA A 70 -21.87 48.76 26.51
C ALA A 70 -22.66 49.17 25.25
N GLY A 71 -23.26 50.36 25.23
CA GLY A 71 -23.99 50.91 24.08
C GLY A 71 -23.12 51.13 22.84
N VAL A 72 -21.88 51.58 23.02
CA VAL A 72 -20.93 51.80 21.91
C VAL A 72 -20.23 50.52 21.48
N PHE A 73 -19.83 49.67 22.42
CA PHE A 73 -19.10 48.45 22.10
C PHE A 73 -20.01 47.32 21.59
N ALA A 74 -21.30 47.29 21.93
CA ALA A 74 -22.19 46.23 21.48
C ALA A 74 -22.35 46.16 19.94
N PRO A 75 -22.59 47.27 19.20
CA PRO A 75 -22.63 47.24 17.73
C PRO A 75 -21.28 46.89 17.10
N LEU A 76 -20.17 47.38 17.67
CA LEU A 76 -18.82 47.08 17.20
C LEU A 76 -18.48 45.59 17.37
N ALA A 77 -18.80 45.01 18.53
CA ALA A 77 -18.67 43.60 18.80
C ALA A 77 -19.55 42.76 17.87
N PHE A 78 -20.79 43.22 17.59
CA PHE A 78 -21.69 42.55 16.66
C PHE A 78 -21.16 42.53 15.22
N ILE A 79 -20.62 43.66 14.73
CA ILE A 79 -19.97 43.73 13.40
C ILE A 79 -18.73 42.83 13.36
N GLY A 80 -17.92 42.80 14.42
CA GLY A 80 -16.78 41.90 14.54
C GLY A 80 -17.17 40.43 14.51
N LEU A 81 -18.22 40.05 15.25
CA LEU A 81 -18.79 38.70 15.24
C LEU A 81 -19.36 38.33 13.87
N ALA A 82 -20.08 39.24 13.22
CA ALA A 82 -20.61 39.00 11.88
C ALA A 82 -19.47 38.78 10.86
N ALA A 83 -18.43 39.62 10.87
CA ALA A 83 -17.29 39.49 9.97
C ALA A 83 -16.51 38.19 10.20
N THR A 84 -16.23 37.84 11.45
CA THR A 84 -15.55 36.58 11.80
C THR A 84 -16.38 35.35 11.44
N TYR A 85 -17.70 35.40 11.62
CA TYR A 85 -18.62 34.34 11.19
C TYR A 85 -18.59 34.11 9.67
N PHE A 86 -18.61 35.17 8.86
CA PHE A 86 -18.51 35.04 7.40
C PHE A 86 -17.16 34.46 6.96
N LEU A 87 -16.06 34.93 7.54
CA LEU A 87 -14.71 34.40 7.28
C LEU A 87 -14.59 32.91 7.64
N GLN A 88 -15.07 32.52 8.82
CA GLN A 88 -15.06 31.12 9.26
C GLN A 88 -15.89 30.24 8.33
N ARG A 89 -17.05 30.72 7.86
CA ARG A 89 -17.93 29.98 6.95
C ARG A 89 -17.28 29.73 5.59
N GLU A 90 -16.56 30.71 5.06
CA GLU A 90 -15.87 30.60 3.76
C GLU A 90 -14.66 29.66 3.85
N GLN A 91 -13.86 29.78 4.93
CA GLN A 91 -12.76 28.86 5.21
C GLN A 91 -13.23 27.41 5.37
N LEU A 92 -14.35 27.18 6.08
CA LEU A 92 -14.91 25.84 6.24
C LEU A 92 -15.35 25.25 4.90
N ARG A 93 -15.95 26.08 4.03
CA ARG A 93 -16.41 25.64 2.70
C ARG A 93 -15.23 25.23 1.81
N LEU A 94 -14.18 26.04 1.78
CA LEU A 94 -12.95 25.71 1.04
C LEU A 94 -12.27 24.46 1.60
N ALA A 95 -12.19 24.32 2.92
CA ALA A 95 -11.61 23.15 3.57
C ALA A 95 -12.39 21.86 3.26
N ILE A 96 -13.73 21.91 3.23
CA ILE A 96 -14.56 20.77 2.84
C ILE A 96 -14.34 20.41 1.37
N GLU A 97 -14.27 21.40 0.48
CA GLU A 97 -14.05 21.17 -0.95
C GLU A 97 -12.67 20.56 -1.23
N ASP A 98 -11.62 21.08 -0.61
CA ASP A 98 -10.26 20.54 -0.72
C ASP A 98 -10.15 19.16 -0.08
N SER A 99 -10.82 18.93 1.06
CA SER A 99 -10.89 17.59 1.69
C SER A 99 -11.57 16.59 0.76
N ASN A 100 -12.68 16.95 0.12
CA ASN A 100 -13.39 16.07 -0.79
C ASN A 100 -12.55 15.73 -2.04
N LYS A 101 -11.89 16.74 -2.64
CA LYS A 101 -10.97 16.53 -3.78
C LYS A 101 -9.79 15.65 -3.40
N ASN A 102 -9.19 15.89 -2.25
CA ASN A 102 -8.09 15.07 -1.73
C ASN A 102 -8.53 13.65 -1.40
N GLN A 103 -9.74 13.46 -0.90
CA GLN A 103 -10.29 12.14 -0.62
C GLN A 103 -10.53 11.34 -1.89
N GLU A 104 -11.06 11.97 -2.96
CA GLU A 104 -11.22 11.31 -4.25
C GLU A 104 -9.88 10.91 -4.87
N ALA A 105 -8.88 11.79 -4.82
CA ALA A 105 -7.52 11.49 -5.29
C ALA A 105 -6.89 10.32 -4.52
N ARG A 106 -7.02 10.30 -3.19
CA ARG A 106 -6.53 9.21 -2.33
C ARG A 106 -7.20 7.88 -2.63
N LEU A 107 -8.52 7.88 -2.90
CA LEU A 107 -9.25 6.66 -3.25
C LEU A 107 -8.79 6.11 -4.60
N LYS A 108 -8.58 6.97 -5.59
CA LYS A 108 -8.02 6.58 -6.90
C LYS A 108 -6.60 6.00 -6.74
N GLU A 109 -5.75 6.65 -5.96
CA GLU A 109 -4.39 6.18 -5.69
C GLU A 109 -4.38 4.84 -4.94
N ALA A 110 -5.25 4.66 -3.94
CA ALA A 110 -5.40 3.40 -3.22
C ALA A 110 -5.86 2.27 -4.15
N ALA A 111 -6.79 2.54 -5.07
CA ALA A 111 -7.26 1.56 -6.05
C ALA A 111 -6.14 1.16 -7.03
N LEU A 112 -5.36 2.12 -7.52
CA LEU A 112 -4.20 1.86 -8.38
C LEU A 112 -3.12 1.06 -7.66
N ASN A 113 -2.80 1.43 -6.41
CA ASN A 113 -1.84 0.70 -5.58
C ASN A 113 -2.30 -0.73 -5.31
N TYR A 114 -3.59 -0.94 -5.03
CA TYR A 114 -4.14 -2.28 -4.84
C TYR A 114 -4.04 -3.12 -6.10
N ALA A 115 -4.40 -2.56 -7.27
CA ALA A 115 -4.24 -3.23 -8.55
C ALA A 115 -2.77 -3.60 -8.81
N SER A 116 -1.83 -2.67 -8.57
CA SER A 116 -0.39 -2.89 -8.71
C SER A 116 0.14 -3.97 -7.77
N ILE A 117 -0.32 -4.02 -6.52
CA ILE A 117 0.06 -5.08 -5.57
C ILE A 117 -0.44 -6.44 -6.06
N GLN A 118 -1.69 -6.53 -6.51
CA GLN A 118 -2.22 -7.77 -7.05
C GLN A 118 -1.46 -8.24 -8.29
N THR A 119 -1.08 -7.33 -9.18
CA THR A 119 -0.29 -7.69 -10.38
C THR A 119 1.10 -8.16 -10.02
N ASN A 120 1.77 -7.43 -9.15
CA ASN A 120 3.11 -7.77 -8.70
C ASN A 120 3.11 -9.12 -7.99
N HIS A 121 2.08 -9.40 -7.19
CA HIS A 121 1.89 -10.71 -6.57
C HIS A 121 1.70 -11.83 -7.60
N LYS A 122 0.85 -11.62 -8.63
CA LYS A 122 0.63 -12.62 -9.69
C LYS A 122 1.90 -12.89 -10.51
N ILE A 123 2.67 -11.85 -10.84
CA ILE A 123 3.95 -11.97 -11.56
C ILE A 123 4.98 -12.70 -10.70
N ALA A 124 5.15 -12.29 -9.44
CA ALA A 124 6.08 -12.94 -8.51
C ALA A 124 5.74 -14.43 -8.32
N LEU A 125 4.45 -14.76 -8.24
CA LEU A 125 4.00 -16.16 -8.16
C LEU A 125 4.35 -16.94 -9.43
N TYR A 126 4.14 -16.36 -10.61
CA TYR A 126 4.53 -16.96 -11.88
C TYR A 126 6.04 -17.21 -11.95
N ASP A 127 6.87 -16.22 -11.59
CA ASP A 127 8.32 -16.35 -11.63
C ASP A 127 8.81 -17.46 -10.70
N LYS A 128 8.24 -17.55 -9.49
CA LYS A 128 8.59 -18.63 -8.55
C LYS A 128 8.19 -20.01 -9.06
N ARG A 129 7.00 -20.12 -9.68
CA ARG A 129 6.56 -21.37 -10.34
C ARG A 129 7.48 -21.76 -11.49
N LYS A 130 7.86 -20.78 -12.31
CA LYS A 130 8.78 -20.99 -13.41
C LYS A 130 10.14 -21.51 -12.94
N VAL A 131 10.69 -20.97 -11.85
CA VAL A 131 11.96 -21.46 -11.27
C VAL A 131 11.90 -22.94 -10.89
N VAL A 132 10.79 -23.40 -10.29
CA VAL A 132 10.60 -24.83 -9.97
C VAL A 132 10.57 -25.67 -11.24
N PHE A 133 9.82 -25.22 -12.26
CA PHE A 133 9.75 -25.91 -13.55
C PHE A 133 11.11 -26.00 -14.23
N ASP A 134 11.85 -24.89 -14.32
CA ASP A 134 13.17 -24.83 -14.95
C ASP A 134 14.17 -25.76 -14.22
N ARG A 135 14.07 -25.91 -12.89
CA ARG A 135 14.87 -26.90 -12.13
C ARG A 135 14.51 -28.34 -12.45
N LEU A 136 13.22 -28.64 -12.65
CA LEU A 136 12.79 -29.99 -13.05
C LEU A 136 13.26 -30.33 -14.46
N VAL A 137 13.27 -29.35 -15.37
CA VAL A 137 13.86 -29.51 -16.71
C VAL A 137 15.36 -29.77 -16.58
N ALA A 138 16.10 -28.97 -15.80
CA ALA A 138 17.53 -29.20 -15.57
C ALA A 138 17.82 -30.59 -14.95
N ALA A 139 16.97 -31.05 -14.01
CA ALA A 139 17.07 -32.41 -13.48
C ALA A 139 16.84 -33.47 -14.54
N SER A 140 15.90 -33.25 -15.47
CA SER A 140 15.65 -34.16 -16.59
C SER A 140 16.80 -34.24 -17.58
N GLU A 141 17.46 -33.11 -17.87
CA GLU A 141 18.62 -33.05 -18.76
C GLU A 141 19.82 -33.78 -18.15
N GLY A 142 19.99 -33.70 -16.82
CA GLY A 142 20.99 -34.48 -16.09
C GLY A 142 20.72 -35.99 -16.14
N TYR A 143 19.49 -36.40 -16.41
CA TYR A 143 19.07 -37.80 -16.47
C TYR A 143 19.18 -38.36 -17.91
N THR A 144 20.39 -38.66 -18.35
CA THR A 144 20.66 -39.28 -19.66
C THR A 144 20.82 -40.80 -19.58
N ALA A 145 21.56 -41.29 -18.58
CA ALA A 145 21.78 -42.74 -18.38
C ALA A 145 21.94 -43.15 -16.89
N SER A 146 22.19 -42.19 -16.00
CA SER A 146 22.41 -42.43 -14.58
C SER A 146 21.91 -41.24 -13.75
N VAL A 147 21.70 -41.44 -12.45
CA VAL A 147 21.37 -40.37 -11.52
C VAL A 147 22.64 -39.61 -11.18
N THR A 148 22.68 -38.33 -11.53
CA THR A 148 23.79 -37.43 -11.19
C THR A 148 23.50 -36.69 -9.89
N ASP A 149 24.55 -36.22 -9.22
CA ASP A 149 24.40 -35.38 -8.02
C ASP A 149 23.64 -34.08 -8.37
N ASP A 150 23.90 -33.50 -9.55
CA ASP A 150 23.20 -32.30 -10.04
C ASP A 150 21.70 -32.53 -10.21
N MET A 151 21.29 -33.71 -10.71
CA MET A 151 19.88 -34.09 -10.81
C MET A 151 19.24 -34.12 -9.41
N LEU A 152 19.89 -34.75 -8.43
CA LEU A 152 19.38 -34.84 -7.05
C LEU A 152 19.29 -33.47 -6.38
N VAL A 153 20.29 -32.60 -6.60
CA VAL A 153 20.30 -31.22 -6.11
C VAL A 153 19.12 -30.44 -6.70
N ASN A 154 18.93 -30.51 -8.02
CA ASN A 154 17.82 -29.83 -8.69
C ASN A 154 16.45 -30.34 -8.22
N LEU A 155 16.26 -31.66 -8.06
CA LEU A 155 15.02 -32.24 -7.53
C LEU A 155 14.75 -31.80 -6.09
N ARG A 156 15.76 -31.78 -5.22
CA ARG A 156 15.62 -31.33 -3.83
C ARG A 156 15.25 -29.85 -3.75
N LEU A 157 15.91 -29.03 -4.56
CA LEU A 157 15.62 -27.58 -4.65
C LEU A 157 14.24 -27.33 -5.24
N ALA A 158 13.82 -28.09 -6.25
CA ALA A 158 12.46 -28.01 -6.80
C ALA A 158 11.42 -28.40 -5.77
N LEU A 159 11.64 -29.47 -4.98
CA LEU A 159 10.75 -29.92 -3.92
C LEU A 159 10.55 -28.84 -2.84
N HIS A 160 11.65 -28.24 -2.37
CA HIS A 160 11.61 -27.19 -1.36
C HIS A 160 10.83 -25.96 -1.84
N ASP A 161 11.03 -25.53 -3.07
CA ASP A 161 10.33 -24.33 -3.57
C ASP A 161 8.88 -24.63 -3.95
N ALA A 162 8.59 -25.87 -4.38
CA ALA A 162 7.24 -26.28 -4.75
C ALA A 162 6.24 -26.23 -3.59
N GLN A 163 6.68 -26.45 -2.35
CA GLN A 163 5.81 -26.44 -1.16
C GLN A 163 5.05 -25.12 -0.97
N PHE A 164 5.57 -24.01 -1.51
CA PHE A 164 4.99 -22.68 -1.33
C PHE A 164 4.15 -22.21 -2.52
N VAL A 165 4.35 -22.79 -3.71
CA VAL A 165 3.82 -22.21 -4.97
C VAL A 165 2.94 -23.16 -5.77
N TYR A 166 2.94 -24.45 -5.43
CA TYR A 166 2.13 -25.49 -6.03
C TYR A 166 1.24 -26.20 -5.00
N PRO A 167 0.14 -26.83 -5.44
CA PRO A 167 -0.66 -27.68 -4.57
C PRO A 167 0.11 -28.94 -4.14
N ASP A 168 -0.35 -29.55 -3.05
CA ASP A 168 0.25 -30.75 -2.44
C ASP A 168 0.45 -31.89 -3.43
N GLU A 169 -0.45 -32.08 -4.39
CA GLU A 169 -0.34 -33.12 -5.42
C GLU A 169 0.94 -33.00 -6.25
N VAL A 170 1.34 -31.78 -6.62
CA VAL A 170 2.57 -31.54 -7.37
C VAL A 170 3.78 -31.74 -6.46
N HIS A 171 3.72 -31.27 -5.22
CA HIS A 171 4.78 -31.47 -4.24
C HIS A 171 5.04 -32.97 -3.97
N GLN A 172 3.99 -33.75 -3.73
CA GLN A 172 4.06 -35.21 -3.54
C GLN A 172 4.59 -35.91 -4.79
N TRP A 173 4.22 -35.44 -5.98
CA TRP A 173 4.78 -35.97 -7.22
C TRP A 173 6.28 -35.70 -7.34
N ILE A 174 6.77 -34.48 -7.06
CA ILE A 174 8.22 -34.19 -7.05
C ILE A 174 8.94 -35.05 -6.00
N LEU A 175 8.34 -35.23 -4.82
CA LEU A 175 8.88 -36.10 -3.78
C LEU A 175 9.04 -37.54 -4.26
N SER A 176 8.05 -38.07 -4.98
CA SER A 176 8.12 -39.41 -5.56
C SER A 176 9.24 -39.55 -6.61
N MET A 177 9.51 -38.49 -7.38
CA MET A 177 10.63 -38.48 -8.34
C MET A 177 11.98 -38.46 -7.61
N LEU A 178 12.08 -37.70 -6.52
CA LEU A 178 13.28 -37.65 -5.70
C LEU A 178 13.55 -39.01 -5.02
N ASP A 179 12.53 -39.64 -4.43
CA ASP A 179 12.64 -40.98 -3.84
C ASP A 179 13.03 -42.03 -4.88
N THR A 180 12.39 -42.02 -6.05
CA THR A 180 12.72 -42.94 -7.16
C THR A 180 14.18 -42.76 -7.62
N SER A 181 14.67 -41.52 -7.66
CA SER A 181 16.06 -41.21 -8.00
C SER A 181 17.05 -41.74 -6.96
N PHE A 182 16.73 -41.60 -5.66
CA PHE A 182 17.54 -42.19 -4.59
C PHE A 182 17.56 -43.72 -4.66
N ARG A 183 16.39 -44.35 -4.85
CA ARG A 183 16.27 -45.81 -5.00
C ARG A 183 17.08 -46.30 -6.20
N LEU A 184 17.02 -45.61 -7.34
CA LEU A 184 17.85 -45.92 -8.51
C LEU A 184 19.34 -45.85 -8.17
N GLY A 185 19.79 -44.76 -7.52
CA GLY A 185 21.19 -44.62 -7.11
C GLY A 185 21.66 -45.76 -6.18
N LEU A 186 20.80 -46.23 -5.27
CA LEU A 186 21.09 -47.39 -4.42
C LEU A 186 21.22 -48.69 -5.23
N GLN A 187 20.30 -48.96 -6.16
CA GLN A 187 20.35 -50.16 -7.00
C GLN A 187 21.60 -50.15 -7.89
N THR A 188 21.90 -49.02 -8.55
CA THR A 188 23.08 -48.91 -9.42
C THR A 188 24.38 -49.15 -8.65
N ARG A 189 24.50 -48.66 -7.40
CA ARG A 189 25.67 -48.94 -6.55
C ARG A 189 25.75 -50.41 -6.15
N PHE A 190 24.63 -51.00 -5.73
CA PHE A 190 24.57 -52.41 -5.37
C PHE A 190 24.98 -53.32 -6.54
N ILE A 191 24.46 -53.04 -7.73
CA ILE A 191 24.81 -53.75 -8.96
C ILE A 191 26.31 -53.59 -9.25
N ALA A 192 26.83 -52.35 -9.26
CA ALA A 192 28.23 -52.09 -9.57
C ALA A 192 29.21 -52.79 -8.62
N GLU A 193 28.83 -52.95 -7.34
CA GLU A 193 29.65 -53.64 -6.36
C GLU A 193 29.64 -55.18 -6.54
N ASN A 194 28.48 -55.73 -6.92
CA ASN A 194 28.28 -57.18 -6.94
C ASN A 194 28.51 -57.82 -8.31
N GLU A 195 28.32 -57.10 -9.42
CA GLU A 195 28.52 -57.61 -10.78
C GLU A 195 29.93 -58.19 -11.00
N PRO A 196 31.04 -57.55 -10.56
CA PRO A 196 32.38 -58.13 -10.71
C PRO A 196 32.60 -59.38 -9.85
N LYS A 197 31.85 -59.54 -8.74
CA LYS A 197 31.95 -60.70 -7.85
C LYS A 197 31.30 -61.93 -8.49
N ARG A 198 30.23 -61.74 -9.28
CA ARG A 198 29.54 -62.80 -10.03
C ARG A 198 30.49 -63.59 -10.94
N THR A 199 31.43 -62.90 -11.56
CA THR A 199 32.41 -63.53 -12.47
C THR A 199 33.60 -64.17 -11.76
N ARG A 200 33.88 -63.79 -10.50
CA ARG A 200 35.11 -64.15 -9.78
C ARG A 200 34.94 -65.22 -8.72
N GLN A 201 33.72 -65.42 -8.22
CA GLN A 201 33.44 -66.30 -7.08
C GLN A 201 32.21 -67.17 -7.35
N MET A 202 32.20 -68.38 -6.80
CA MET A 202 31.02 -69.25 -6.83
C MET A 202 29.93 -68.61 -5.96
N TRP A 203 28.94 -68.01 -6.62
CA TRP A 203 27.84 -67.31 -5.97
C TRP A 203 26.82 -68.26 -5.38
N SER A 204 26.21 -67.86 -4.26
CA SER A 204 25.05 -68.58 -3.74
C SER A 204 23.82 -68.28 -4.61
N PRO A 205 22.85 -69.20 -4.72
CA PRO A 205 21.59 -68.94 -5.43
C PRO A 205 20.82 -67.72 -4.88
N GLN A 206 21.01 -67.40 -3.60
CA GLN A 206 20.40 -66.24 -2.96
C GLN A 206 21.02 -64.93 -3.47
N ASP A 207 22.34 -64.88 -3.62
CA ASP A 207 23.04 -63.69 -4.13
C ASP A 207 22.69 -63.42 -5.60
N GLU A 208 22.56 -64.48 -6.40
CA GLU A 208 22.12 -64.36 -7.80
C GLU A 208 20.68 -63.81 -7.90
N THR A 209 19.77 -64.35 -7.08
CA THR A 209 18.38 -63.87 -7.02
C THR A 209 18.32 -62.39 -6.58
N ALA A 210 19.13 -61.99 -5.60
CA ALA A 210 19.17 -60.61 -5.11
C ALA A 210 19.71 -59.64 -6.16
N LEU A 211 20.73 -60.04 -6.92
CA LEU A 211 21.27 -59.24 -8.02
C LEU A 211 20.25 -59.10 -9.16
N ASP A 212 19.58 -60.17 -9.55
CA ASP A 212 18.53 -60.13 -10.59
C ASP A 212 17.36 -59.23 -10.16
N GLU A 213 16.95 -59.29 -8.89
CA GLU A 213 15.93 -58.40 -8.33
C GLU A 213 16.40 -56.92 -8.35
N ALA A 214 17.67 -56.66 -8.06
CA ALA A 214 18.24 -55.32 -8.13
C ALA A 214 18.21 -54.76 -9.56
N TYR A 215 18.55 -55.56 -10.57
CA TYR A 215 18.43 -55.19 -11.98
C TYR A 215 16.98 -54.87 -12.38
N ALA A 216 16.03 -55.71 -11.97
CA ALA A 216 14.61 -55.47 -12.24
C ALA A 216 14.14 -54.14 -11.63
N LYS A 217 14.53 -53.86 -10.37
CA LYS A 217 14.24 -52.58 -9.70
C LYS A 217 14.92 -51.40 -10.37
N GLU A 218 16.16 -51.55 -10.83
CA GLU A 218 16.89 -50.51 -11.55
C GLU A 218 16.14 -50.11 -12.84
N ILE A 219 15.73 -51.11 -13.63
CA ILE A 219 14.97 -50.91 -14.87
C ILE A 219 13.63 -50.22 -14.58
N ASP A 220 12.92 -50.65 -13.54
CA ASP A 220 11.64 -50.05 -13.15
C ASP A 220 11.79 -48.57 -12.74
N CYS A 221 12.75 -48.25 -11.86
CA CYS A 221 13.03 -46.87 -11.49
C CYS A 221 13.44 -46.02 -12.70
N LYS A 222 14.28 -46.56 -13.60
CA LYS A 222 14.70 -45.87 -14.82
C LYS A 222 13.52 -45.53 -15.73
N ARG A 223 12.60 -46.48 -15.89
CA ARG A 223 11.36 -46.32 -16.66
C ARG A 223 10.48 -45.23 -16.05
N VAL A 224 10.23 -45.29 -14.74
CA VAL A 224 9.41 -44.30 -14.04
C VAL A 224 9.97 -42.89 -14.19
N LEU A 225 11.28 -42.70 -13.97
CA LEU A 225 11.93 -41.40 -14.13
C LEU A 225 11.87 -40.90 -15.57
N TYR A 226 12.11 -41.78 -16.55
CA TYR A 226 12.04 -41.44 -17.97
C TYR A 226 10.64 -41.02 -18.41
N GLU A 227 9.62 -41.75 -17.97
CA GLU A 227 8.21 -41.47 -18.30
C GLU A 227 7.70 -40.18 -17.66
N ASN A 228 8.27 -39.76 -16.53
CA ASN A 228 7.75 -38.62 -15.75
C ASN A 228 8.58 -37.35 -15.87
N LEU A 229 9.90 -37.44 -16.01
CA LEU A 229 10.80 -36.29 -16.10
C LEU A 229 11.02 -35.81 -17.53
N ARG A 230 10.50 -36.50 -18.55
CA ARG A 230 10.55 -35.98 -19.93
C ARG A 230 9.85 -34.64 -20.05
N GLU A 231 10.34 -33.82 -20.98
CA GLU A 231 9.81 -32.47 -21.24
C GLU A 231 8.30 -32.47 -21.49
N THR A 232 7.79 -33.42 -22.29
CA THR A 232 6.35 -33.48 -22.61
C THR A 232 5.46 -33.76 -21.38
N PRO A 233 5.70 -34.81 -20.56
CA PRO A 233 5.02 -35.01 -19.27
C PRO A 233 5.14 -33.83 -18.32
N LEU A 234 6.35 -33.26 -18.17
CA LEU A 234 6.59 -32.09 -17.33
C LEU A 234 5.73 -30.91 -17.79
N TYR A 235 5.79 -30.57 -19.07
CA TYR A 235 5.00 -29.48 -19.62
C TYR A 235 3.51 -29.70 -19.41
N HIS A 236 2.98 -30.90 -19.70
CA HIS A 236 1.57 -31.20 -19.50
C HIS A 236 1.11 -31.02 -18.05
N ARG A 237 1.90 -31.49 -17.09
CA ARG A 237 1.58 -31.37 -15.65
C ARG A 237 1.66 -29.93 -15.16
N PHE A 238 2.63 -29.15 -15.65
CA PHE A 238 2.89 -27.79 -15.15
C PHE A 238 2.18 -26.68 -15.93
N LYS A 239 1.74 -26.94 -17.17
CA LYS A 239 1.01 -25.99 -18.04
C LYS A 239 -0.17 -25.29 -17.35
N PRO A 240 -1.01 -25.95 -16.53
CA PRO A 240 -2.12 -25.26 -15.85
C PRO A 240 -1.65 -24.16 -14.88
N TYR A 241 -0.45 -24.30 -14.31
CA TYR A 241 0.09 -23.41 -13.28
C TYR A 241 1.02 -22.33 -13.85
N LEU A 242 1.53 -22.55 -15.07
CA LEU A 242 2.42 -21.65 -15.81
C LEU A 242 1.66 -20.70 -16.75
N LYS A 243 0.39 -20.45 -16.50
CA LYS A 243 -0.36 -19.42 -17.23
C LYS A 243 -0.11 -18.06 -16.60
N LEU A 244 0.32 -17.10 -17.41
CA LEU A 244 0.23 -15.69 -17.04
C LEU A 244 -1.26 -15.30 -16.94
N PRO A 245 -1.62 -14.35 -16.06
CA PRO A 245 -2.98 -13.82 -16.03
C PRO A 245 -3.34 -13.20 -17.39
N ASP A 246 -4.47 -13.59 -17.98
CA ASP A 246 -4.90 -13.14 -19.31
C ASP A 246 -5.14 -11.62 -19.41
N SER A 247 -5.44 -10.97 -18.29
CA SER A 247 -5.53 -9.52 -18.20
C SER A 247 -5.23 -9.03 -16.77
N ILE A 248 -4.54 -7.89 -16.70
CA ILE A 248 -4.50 -7.05 -15.51
C ILE A 248 -5.77 -6.20 -15.58
N GLU A 249 -6.89 -6.76 -15.18
CA GLU A 249 -8.06 -5.94 -14.90
C GLU A 249 -7.79 -5.23 -13.58
N ALA A 250 -7.41 -3.95 -13.66
CA ALA A 250 -7.54 -3.04 -12.54
C ALA A 250 -9.03 -2.93 -12.26
N ASP A 251 -9.55 -3.85 -11.45
CA ASP A 251 -10.95 -3.91 -11.11
C ASP A 251 -11.31 -2.71 -10.24
N GLY A 252 -11.56 -1.58 -10.89
CA GLY A 252 -12.10 -0.36 -10.30
C GLY A 252 -13.57 -0.48 -9.94
N SER A 253 -14.15 -1.70 -9.95
CA SER A 253 -15.57 -1.94 -9.73
C SER A 253 -15.92 -2.23 -8.26
N THR A 254 -15.34 -1.52 -7.29
CA THR A 254 -15.98 -1.38 -5.96
C THR A 254 -17.08 -0.32 -5.99
N GLY A 255 -17.98 -0.44 -6.96
CA GLY A 255 -19.30 0.16 -6.98
C GLY A 255 -20.36 -0.72 -6.30
N LYS A 256 -20.00 -1.45 -5.24
CA LYS A 256 -21.02 -2.06 -4.37
C LYS A 256 -21.50 -1.01 -3.38
N ARG A 257 -22.59 -0.34 -3.76
CA ARG A 257 -23.49 0.38 -2.85
C ARG A 257 -23.80 -0.53 -1.67
N PHE A 258 -23.23 -0.22 -0.51
CA PHE A 258 -23.90 -0.55 0.74
C PHE A 258 -25.17 0.31 0.79
N ARG A 259 -26.32 -0.35 0.69
CA ARG A 259 -27.61 0.18 1.10
C ARG A 259 -27.97 -0.46 2.44
#